data_AF-A0A7S2VGI7-F1
#
_entry.id   AF-A0A7S2VGI7-F1
#
_cell.length_a   1.000
_cell.length_b   1.000
_cell.length_c   1.000
_cell.angle_alpha   90.00
_cell.angle_beta   90.00
_cell.angle_gamma   90.00
#
_symmetry.space_group_name_H-M   'P 1'
#
loop_
_entity.id
_entity.type
_entity.pdbx_description
1 polymer ?
#
loop_
_entity_poly.entity_id
_entity_poly.type
_entity_poly.pdbx_seq_one_letter_code
_entity_poly.pdbx_strand_id
1 'polypeptide(L)'
;MCSTRLCLSPQRQSLRHFQLRQEMVSMVEYSSRMLLALEEYSARASRNAQVAMQALRLRRALATSLWSASDGVLGQFSSLSKDTVTALRFNGISTFDDVVSSSEEQLERVAKRKPPFGQ
;
A
#
# COMPACT_ATOMS: atom_id res chain seq x y z
N MET A 1 -3.51 10.40 27.78
CA MET A 1 -3.82 8.96 27.63
C MET A 1 -3.46 8.54 26.21
N CYS A 2 -2.25 8.01 26.02
CA CYS A 2 -1.71 7.64 24.70
C CYS A 2 -1.90 6.13 24.52
N SER A 3 -2.84 5.72 23.67
CA SER A 3 -3.09 4.31 23.37
C SER A 3 -2.19 3.88 22.22
N THR A 4 -1.07 3.25 22.57
CA THR A 4 -0.10 2.64 21.66
C THR A 4 -0.71 1.36 21.05
N ARG A 5 -1.64 1.51 20.10
CA ARG A 5 -2.01 0.38 19.24
C ARG A 5 -0.89 0.19 18.23
N LEU A 6 -0.17 -0.90 18.44
CA LEU A 6 0.83 -1.51 17.56
C LEU A 6 0.36 -1.46 16.09
N CYS A 7 0.77 -0.41 15.38
CA CYS A 7 0.77 -0.39 13.92
C CYS A 7 2.01 -1.20 13.48
N LEU A 8 1.94 -2.51 13.65
CA LEU A 8 2.90 -3.43 13.04
C LEU A 8 2.58 -3.49 11.55
N SER A 9 3.06 -2.51 10.80
CA SER A 9 3.17 -2.61 9.35
C SER A 9 4.26 -3.65 9.06
N PRO A 10 3.99 -4.74 8.33
CA PRO A 10 5.02 -5.56 7.72
C PRO A 10 5.88 -4.67 6.82
N GLN A 11 6.98 -4.19 7.38
CA GLN A 11 8.01 -3.50 6.61
C GLN A 11 8.53 -4.50 5.57
N ARG A 12 8.91 -4.02 4.39
CA ARG A 12 9.70 -4.81 3.42
C ARG A 12 11.06 -5.14 4.04
N GLN A 13 11.09 -6.14 4.92
CA GLN A 13 12.30 -6.57 5.60
C GLN A 13 13.12 -7.39 4.61
N SER A 14 14.36 -6.98 4.41
CA SER A 14 15.32 -7.71 3.58
C SER A 14 15.75 -8.99 4.29
N LEU A 15 15.07 -10.10 4.01
CA LEU A 15 15.53 -11.43 4.44
C LEU A 15 16.73 -11.85 3.59
N ARG A 16 17.87 -12.12 4.24
CA ARG A 16 19.12 -12.53 3.57
C ARG A 16 19.08 -13.98 3.08
N HIS A 17 18.39 -14.86 3.81
CA HIS A 17 18.31 -16.28 3.48
C HIS A 17 17.33 -16.54 2.33
N PHE A 18 17.80 -17.24 1.29
CA PHE A 18 17.01 -17.57 0.11
C PHE A 18 15.78 -18.42 0.45
N GLN A 19 15.94 -19.45 1.26
CA GLN A 19 14.85 -20.36 1.64
C GLN A 19 13.71 -19.62 2.34
N LEU A 20 14.01 -18.75 3.31
CA LEU A 20 12.99 -17.96 4.01
C LEU A 20 12.23 -17.03 3.06
N ARG A 21 12.89 -16.48 2.03
CA ARG A 21 12.21 -15.68 1.00
C ARG A 21 11.22 -16.52 0.19
N GLN A 22 11.63 -17.72 -0.21
CA GLN A 22 10.77 -18.63 -0.98
C GLN A 22 9.56 -19.09 -0.16
N GLU A 23 9.77 -19.43 1.11
CA GLU A 23 8.69 -19.78 2.04
C GLU A 23 7.73 -18.60 2.25
N MET A 24 8.26 -17.38 2.44
CA MET A 24 7.44 -16.19 2.61
C MET A 24 6.59 -15.88 1.38
N VAL A 25 7.14 -15.99 0.16
CA VAL A 25 6.38 -15.83 -1.09
C VAL A 25 5.23 -16.84 -1.15
N SER A 26 5.53 -18.11 -0.84
CA SER A 26 4.52 -19.18 -0.83
C SER A 26 3.42 -18.89 0.20
N MET A 27 3.77 -18.45 1.40
CA MET A 27 2.81 -18.09 2.45
C MET A 27 1.89 -16.93 2.04
N VAL A 28 2.41 -15.92 1.35
CA VAL A 28 1.62 -14.79 0.85
C VAL A 28 0.62 -15.26 -0.22
N GLU A 29 1.04 -16.15 -1.13
CA GLU A 29 0.15 -16.74 -2.14
C GLU A 29 -0.97 -17.56 -1.52
N TYR A 30 -0.66 -18.45 -0.58
CA TYR A 30 -1.67 -19.25 0.12
C TYR A 30 -2.65 -18.39 0.91
N SER A 31 -2.13 -17.40 1.66
CA SER A 31 -2.96 -16.46 2.42
C SER A 31 -3.90 -15.67 1.51
N SER A 32 -3.44 -15.28 0.32
CA SER A 32 -4.25 -14.56 -0.67
C SER A 32 -5.42 -15.40 -1.18
N ARG A 33 -5.22 -16.70 -1.41
CA ARG A 33 -6.28 -17.63 -1.82
C ARG A 33 -7.29 -17.88 -0.69
N MET A 34 -6.81 -18.03 0.54
CA MET A 34 -7.68 -18.18 1.72
C MET A 34 -8.55 -16.94 1.93
N LEU A 35 -7.99 -15.74 1.78
CA LEU A 35 -8.74 -14.49 1.91
C LEU A 35 -9.78 -14.32 0.80
N LEU A 36 -9.50 -14.79 -0.42
CA LEU A 36 -10.49 -14.80 -1.50
C LEU A 36 -11.67 -15.73 -1.17
N ALA A 37 -11.39 -16.93 -0.68
CA ALA A 37 -12.45 -17.86 -0.26
C ALA A 37 -13.27 -17.29 0.92
N LEU A 38 -12.61 -16.63 1.87
CA LEU A 38 -13.27 -15.96 3.00
C LEU A 38 -14.15 -14.79 2.54
N GLU A 39 -13.67 -13.99 1.60
CA GLU A 39 -14.42 -12.89 0.97
C GLU A 39 -15.70 -13.43 0.31
N GLU A 40 -15.58 -14.48 -0.51
CA GLU A 40 -16.71 -15.09 -1.23
C GLU A 40 -17.73 -15.72 -0.28
N TYR A 41 -17.26 -16.49 0.72
CA TYR A 41 -18.13 -17.07 1.75
C TYR A 41 -18.84 -15.98 2.55
N SER A 42 -18.11 -14.93 2.95
CA SER A 42 -18.67 -13.86 3.77
C SER A 42 -19.69 -13.01 3.01
N ALA A 43 -19.45 -12.78 1.72
CA ALA A 43 -20.36 -12.02 0.87
C ALA A 43 -21.63 -12.82 0.52
N ARG A 44 -21.49 -14.11 0.16
CA ARG A 44 -22.60 -14.90 -0.38
C ARG A 44 -23.34 -15.73 0.66
N ALA A 45 -22.62 -16.39 1.55
CA ALA A 45 -23.21 -17.33 2.51
C ALA A 45 -23.57 -16.66 3.83
N SER A 46 -22.59 -16.10 4.54
CA SER A 46 -22.83 -15.52 5.88
C SER A 46 -23.42 -14.10 5.83
N ARG A 47 -23.41 -13.45 4.65
CA ARG A 47 -23.86 -12.08 4.41
C ARG A 47 -23.24 -11.06 5.37
N ASN A 48 -22.02 -11.34 5.85
CA ASN A 48 -21.29 -10.46 6.73
C ASN A 48 -20.40 -9.51 5.91
N ALA A 49 -20.99 -8.38 5.51
CA ALA A 49 -20.33 -7.37 4.69
C ALA A 49 -19.05 -6.82 5.34
N GLN A 50 -19.02 -6.70 6.67
CA GLN A 50 -17.84 -6.22 7.39
C GLN A 50 -16.67 -7.19 7.22
N VAL A 51 -16.89 -8.50 7.39
CA VAL A 51 -15.83 -9.50 7.23
C VAL A 51 -15.37 -9.57 5.78
N ALA A 52 -16.30 -9.53 4.81
CA ALA A 52 -15.94 -9.48 3.40
C ALA A 52 -15.05 -8.27 3.06
N MET A 53 -15.40 -7.08 3.57
CA MET A 53 -14.61 -5.86 3.37
C MET A 53 -13.22 -5.93 4.02
N GLN A 54 -13.11 -6.53 5.21
CA GLN A 54 -11.80 -6.70 5.86
C GLN A 54 -10.93 -7.73 5.11
N ALA A 55 -11.51 -8.82 4.64
CA ALA A 55 -10.81 -9.81 3.81
C ALA A 55 -10.25 -9.18 2.52
N LEU A 56 -11.07 -8.37 1.85
CA LEU A 56 -10.66 -7.62 0.66
C LEU A 56 -9.52 -6.64 0.96
N ARG A 57 -9.64 -5.84 2.03
CA ARG A 57 -8.60 -4.87 2.45
C ARG A 57 -7.28 -5.57 2.76
N LEU A 58 -7.33 -6.67 3.49
CA LEU A 58 -6.15 -7.43 3.86
C LEU A 58 -5.47 -8.07 2.64
N ARG A 59 -6.26 -8.61 1.70
CA ARG A 59 -5.74 -9.16 0.44
C ARG A 59 -5.03 -8.09 -0.39
N ARG A 60 -5.60 -6.89 -0.48
CA ARG A 60 -4.96 -5.74 -1.13
C ARG A 60 -3.66 -5.33 -0.41
N ALA A 61 -3.67 -5.30 0.93
CA ALA A 61 -2.50 -4.94 1.72
C ALA A 61 -1.33 -5.92 1.50
N LEU A 62 -1.62 -7.22 1.44
CA LEU A 62 -0.63 -8.25 1.10
C LEU A 62 -0.03 -8.05 -0.31
N ALA A 63 -0.88 -7.83 -1.32
CA ALA A 63 -0.43 -7.68 -2.70
C ALA A 63 0.41 -6.41 -2.93
N THR A 64 0.05 -5.31 -2.27
CA THR A 64 0.73 -4.01 -2.43
C THR A 64 1.86 -3.80 -1.43
N SER A 65 1.92 -4.62 -0.37
CA SER A 65 2.74 -4.39 0.82
C SER A 65 2.46 -3.03 1.51
N LEU A 66 1.24 -2.51 1.36
CA LEU A 66 0.78 -1.26 1.96
C LEU A 66 -0.24 -1.58 3.04
N TRP A 67 0.10 -1.31 4.29
CA TRP A 67 -0.62 -1.85 5.45
C TRP A 67 -1.28 -0.76 6.27
N SER A 68 -0.73 0.44 6.23
CA SER A 68 -1.25 1.58 6.94
C SER A 68 -2.14 2.42 6.04
N ALA A 69 -3.17 3.06 6.61
CA ALA A 69 -3.87 4.14 5.93
C ALA A 69 -2.89 5.27 5.50
N SER A 70 -1.76 5.37 6.20
CA SER A 70 -0.67 6.27 5.87
C SER A 70 0.17 5.86 4.64
N ASP A 71 0.06 4.65 4.11
CA ASP A 71 0.87 4.28 2.93
C ASP A 71 0.31 4.91 1.63
N GLY A 72 -0.97 5.30 1.64
CA GLY A 72 -1.62 6.04 0.56
C GLY A 72 -1.67 5.26 -0.76
N VAL A 73 -2.39 5.82 -1.74
CA VAL A 73 -2.52 5.17 -3.06
C VAL A 73 -1.20 5.26 -3.84
N LEU A 74 -0.44 6.33 -3.63
CA LEU A 74 0.82 6.63 -4.31
C LEU A 74 1.99 5.72 -3.87
N GLY A 75 1.91 5.11 -2.69
CA GLY A 75 2.88 4.12 -2.22
C GLY A 75 2.90 2.83 -3.05
N GLN A 76 1.93 2.63 -3.95
CA GLN A 76 1.89 1.49 -4.88
C GLN A 76 2.97 1.60 -5.98
N PHE A 77 3.43 2.81 -6.30
CA PHE A 77 4.40 3.04 -7.37
C PHE A 77 5.83 2.82 -6.86
N SER A 78 6.49 1.78 -7.36
CA SER A 78 7.89 1.48 -7.00
C SER A 78 8.89 2.54 -7.46
N SER A 79 8.53 3.37 -8.45
CA SER A 79 9.34 4.48 -8.95
C SER A 79 9.35 5.69 -8.02
N LEU A 80 8.38 5.80 -7.10
CA LEU A 80 8.31 6.90 -6.15
C LEU A 80 9.03 6.52 -4.86
N SER A 81 9.96 7.38 -4.45
CA SER A 81 10.60 7.23 -3.15
C SER A 81 9.59 7.52 -2.02
N LYS A 82 9.81 6.93 -0.84
CA LYS A 82 8.98 7.21 0.35
C LYS A 82 8.96 8.70 0.68
N ASP A 83 10.06 9.39 0.45
CA ASP A 83 10.19 10.83 0.70
C ASP A 83 9.32 11.63 -0.27
N THR A 84 9.28 11.22 -1.54
CA THR A 84 8.42 11.81 -2.58
C THR A 84 6.94 11.60 -2.25
N VAL A 85 6.55 10.38 -1.87
CA VAL A 85 5.16 10.07 -1.48
C VAL A 85 4.74 10.88 -0.25
N THR A 86 5.65 11.04 0.70
CA THR A 86 5.41 11.84 1.92
C THR A 86 5.27 13.32 1.57
N ALA A 87 6.13 13.86 0.71
CA ALA A 87 6.05 15.25 0.24
C ALA A 87 4.75 15.54 -0.51
N LEU A 88 4.31 14.63 -1.40
CA LEU A 88 3.04 14.74 -2.12
C LEU A 88 1.86 14.82 -1.13
N ARG A 89 1.83 13.92 -0.14
CA ARG A 89 0.80 13.96 0.90
C ARG A 89 0.81 15.26 1.68
N PHE A 90 1.99 15.76 2.07
CA PHE A 90 2.09 17.03 2.82
C PHE A 90 1.55 18.23 2.03
N ASN A 91 1.52 18.14 0.69
CA ASN A 91 0.94 19.15 -0.19
C ASN A 91 -0.52 18.85 -0.57
N GLY A 92 -1.19 17.96 0.17
CA GLY A 92 -2.60 17.60 -0.06
C GLY A 92 -2.84 16.60 -1.18
N ILE A 93 -1.78 16.08 -1.81
CA ILE A 93 -1.87 15.14 -2.94
C ILE A 93 -1.79 13.71 -2.40
N SER A 94 -2.93 13.05 -2.23
CA SER A 94 -3.04 11.78 -1.52
C SER A 94 -3.78 10.68 -2.28
N THR A 95 -4.65 11.06 -3.20
CA THR A 95 -5.46 10.20 -4.05
C THR A 95 -5.04 10.30 -5.53
N PHE A 96 -5.59 9.42 -6.38
CA PHE A 96 -5.42 9.55 -7.82
C PHE A 96 -6.09 10.81 -8.37
N ASP A 97 -7.26 11.16 -7.84
CA ASP A 97 -7.99 12.36 -8.26
C ASP A 97 -7.17 13.61 -7.94
N ASP A 98 -6.53 13.67 -6.77
CA ASP A 98 -5.67 14.80 -6.40
C ASP A 98 -4.52 14.97 -7.40
N VAL A 99 -3.89 13.87 -7.82
CA VAL A 99 -2.79 13.89 -8.80
C VAL A 99 -3.29 14.38 -10.16
N VAL A 100 -4.44 13.88 -10.63
CA VAL A 100 -5.02 14.27 -11.92
C VAL A 100 -5.47 15.73 -11.92
N SER A 101 -5.94 16.23 -10.79
CA SER A 101 -6.36 17.63 -10.62
C SER A 101 -5.19 18.61 -10.41
N SER A 102 -4.01 18.12 -10.05
CA SER A 102 -2.84 18.96 -9.77
C SER A 102 -2.15 19.39 -11.07
N SER A 103 -1.63 20.61 -11.11
CA SER A 103 -0.83 21.07 -12.25
C SER A 103 0.51 20.34 -12.32
N GLU A 104 1.08 20.24 -13.53
CA GLU A 104 2.38 19.64 -13.74
C GLU A 104 3.47 20.38 -12.94
N GLU A 105 3.44 21.72 -12.89
CA GLU A 105 4.45 22.48 -12.12
C GLU A 105 4.33 22.22 -10.61
N GLN A 106 3.12 22.00 -10.10
CA GLN A 106 2.89 21.66 -8.70
C GLN A 106 3.45 20.27 -8.38
N LEU A 107 3.20 19.28 -9.24
CA LEU A 107 3.73 17.93 -9.07
C LEU A 107 5.25 17.90 -9.15
N GLU A 108 5.85 18.61 -10.10
CA GLU A 108 7.31 18.65 -10.26
C GLU A 108 8.01 19.34 -9.09
N ARG A 109 7.45 20.47 -8.61
CA ARG A 109 7.95 21.19 -7.44
C ARG A 109 7.94 20.31 -6.20
N VAL A 110 6.84 19.60 -5.96
CA VAL A 110 6.67 18.75 -4.77
C VAL A 110 7.50 17.47 -4.88
N ALA A 111 7.56 16.87 -6.07
CA ALA A 111 8.33 15.65 -6.30
C ALA A 111 9.85 15.88 -6.35
N LYS A 112 10.31 17.15 -6.37
CA LYS A 112 11.72 17.55 -6.48
C LYS A 112 12.40 16.85 -7.67
N ARG A 113 11.68 16.67 -8.78
CA ARG A 113 12.23 16.05 -9.98
C ARG A 113 13.34 16.96 -10.49
N LYS A 114 14.57 16.44 -10.56
CA LYS A 114 15.65 17.16 -11.24
C LYS A 114 15.25 17.26 -12.72
N PRO A 115 15.34 18.44 -13.34
CA PRO A 115 15.08 18.55 -14.78
C PRO A 115 15.97 17.56 -15.52
N PRO A 116 15.47 16.87 -16.56
CA PRO A 116 16.33 16.06 -17.41
C PRO A 116 17.41 16.99 -17.97
N PHE A 117 18.68 16.66 -17.69
CA PHE A 117 19.92 17.29 -18.16
C PHE A 117 19.79 18.54 -19.05
N GLY A 118 20.34 19.66 -18.58
CA GLY A 118 20.61 20.86 -19.39
C GLY A 118 19.67 22.04 -19.10
N GLN A 119 20.05 22.85 -18.12
CA GLN A 119 19.90 24.31 -18.16
C GLN A 119 21.29 24.91 -18.09
#